data_AF-A0A1F4F1Q2-F1
#
_entry.id   AF-A0A1F4F1Q2-F1
#
_cell.length_a   1.000
_cell.length_b   1.000
_cell.length_c   1.000
_cell.angle_alpha   90.00
_cell.angle_beta   90.00
_cell.angle_gamma   90.00
#
_symmetry.space_group_name_H-M   'P 1'
#
loop_
_entity.id
_entity.type
_entity.pdbx_description
1 polymer ?
#
loop_
_entity_poly.entity_id
_entity_poly.type
_entity_poly.pdbx_seq_one_letter_code
_entity_poly.pdbx_strand_id
1 'polypeptide(L)'
;MRSPAAITTAAVLLVAACTPLQWVKQDADPGELERDFAACRREAWLRSHEFVWWHDPFGPLVMQDRQGRPVVVRPYAPFSDPLLVEARLEQFCMQDKGYRLVPVEPEK
;
A
#
# COMPACT_ATOMS: atom_id res chain seq x y z
N MET A 1 -27.45 -31.90 13.25
CA MET A 1 -27.08 -31.05 14.40
C MET A 1 -25.76 -30.33 14.06
N ARG A 2 -25.81 -29.06 13.65
CA ARG A 2 -24.63 -28.22 13.45
C ARG A 2 -24.40 -27.44 14.73
N SER A 3 -23.38 -27.78 15.50
CA SER A 3 -23.09 -27.11 16.77
C SER A 3 -22.70 -25.64 16.51
N PRO A 4 -23.39 -24.65 17.11
CA PRO A 4 -23.03 -23.24 16.97
C PRO A 4 -21.66 -22.92 17.56
N ALA A 5 -21.13 -23.79 18.44
CA ALA A 5 -19.82 -23.67 19.06
C ALA A 5 -18.66 -23.66 18.05
N ALA A 6 -18.80 -24.29 16.87
CA ALA A 6 -17.72 -24.34 15.89
C ALA A 6 -17.50 -23.00 15.17
N ILE A 7 -18.54 -22.16 15.08
CA ILE A 7 -18.48 -20.86 14.37
C ILE A 7 -17.78 -19.82 15.25
N THR A 8 -18.00 -19.88 16.57
CA THR A 8 -17.44 -18.91 17.53
C THR A 8 -15.92 -19.05 17.67
N THR A 9 -15.37 -20.26 17.62
CA THR A 9 -13.92 -20.50 17.77
C THR A 9 -13.11 -20.04 16.55
N ALA A 10 -13.68 -20.14 15.35
CA ALA A 10 -13.03 -19.69 14.11
C ALA A 10 -12.89 -18.15 14.04
N ALA A 11 -13.85 -17.42 14.61
CA ALA A 11 -13.82 -15.95 14.63
C ALA A 11 -12.69 -15.39 15.51
N VAL A 12 -12.31 -16.08 16.60
CA VAL A 12 -11.24 -15.64 17.51
C VAL A 12 -9.85 -15.82 16.88
N LEU A 13 -9.64 -16.88 16.09
CA LEU A 13 -8.37 -17.14 15.41
C LEU A 13 -8.06 -16.13 14.30
N LEU A 14 -9.08 -15.55 13.66
CA LEU A 14 -8.89 -14.55 12.60
C LEU A 14 -8.36 -13.21 13.13
N VAL A 15 -8.59 -12.88 14.40
CA VAL A 15 -8.11 -11.62 14.99
C VAL A 15 -6.60 -11.67 15.30
N ALA A 16 -6.04 -12.87 15.51
CA ALA A 16 -4.62 -13.04 15.81
C ALA A 16 -3.69 -12.86 14.59
N ALA A 17 -4.23 -12.69 13.37
CA ALA A 17 -3.44 -12.52 12.15
C ALA A 17 -3.03 -11.06 11.86
N CYS A 18 -3.59 -10.08 12.59
CA CYS A 18 -3.23 -8.66 12.43
C CYS A 18 -2.09 -8.29 13.39
N THR A 19 -0.86 -8.71 13.07
CA THR A 19 0.32 -8.16 13.76
C THR A 19 0.62 -6.77 13.22
N PRO A 20 0.57 -5.71 14.05
CA PRO A 20 0.95 -4.38 13.61
C PRO A 20 2.42 -4.37 13.17
N LEU A 21 2.68 -3.69 12.06
CA LEU A 21 4.02 -3.52 11.50
C LEU A 21 4.52 -2.12 11.86
N GLN A 22 5.76 -2.02 12.33
CA GLN A 22 6.40 -0.75 12.64
C GLN A 22 7.74 -0.62 11.93
N TRP A 23 8.12 0.62 11.61
CA TRP A 23 9.44 0.95 11.08
C TRP A 23 10.44 1.07 12.23
N VAL A 24 11.55 0.33 12.17
CA VAL A 24 12.61 0.36 13.19
C VAL A 24 13.97 0.59 12.54
N LYS A 25 14.79 1.41 13.21
CA LYS A 25 16.22 1.65 12.92
C LYS A 25 16.96 1.68 14.26
N GLN A 26 18.11 1.02 14.34
CA GLN A 26 18.78 0.76 15.63
C GLN A 26 19.25 2.03 16.36
N ASP A 27 19.66 3.05 15.61
CA ASP A 27 20.27 4.27 16.15
C ASP A 27 19.48 5.54 15.81
N ALA A 28 18.15 5.42 15.69
CA ALA A 28 17.31 6.58 15.35
C ALA A 28 17.12 7.53 16.56
N ASP A 29 17.33 8.83 16.33
CA ASP A 29 17.05 9.89 17.30
C ASP A 29 15.53 10.06 17.53
N PRO A 30 15.05 10.52 18.71
CA PRO A 30 13.64 10.77 18.92
C PRO A 30 13.08 11.76 17.87
N GLY A 31 12.09 11.31 17.09
CA GLY A 31 11.49 12.10 16.01
C GLY A 31 12.25 12.08 14.69
N GLU A 32 13.34 11.31 14.56
CA GLU A 32 13.95 11.01 13.26
C GLU A 32 12.99 10.24 12.36
N LEU A 33 12.31 9.23 12.92
CA LEU A 33 11.33 8.42 12.19
C LEU A 33 10.26 9.27 11.51
N GLU A 34 9.56 10.12 12.26
CA GLU A 34 8.50 10.97 11.71
C GLU A 34 9.01 11.91 10.60
N ARG A 35 10.21 12.48 10.79
CA ARG A 35 10.82 13.37 9.80
C ARG A 35 11.17 12.63 8.51
N ASP A 36 11.83 11.48 8.64
CA ASP A 36 12.23 10.65 7.52
C ASP A 36 11.01 10.11 6.78
N PHE A 37 10.02 9.63 7.51
CA PHE A 37 8.78 9.10 6.95
C PHE A 37 8.02 10.18 6.18
N ALA A 38 7.88 11.39 6.74
CA ALA A 38 7.25 12.51 6.06
C ALA A 38 8.05 12.95 4.82
N ALA A 39 9.38 12.90 4.85
CA ALA A 39 10.23 13.19 3.69
C ALA A 39 10.04 12.16 2.58
N CYS A 40 10.15 10.87 2.92
CA CYS A 40 9.95 9.77 1.98
C CYS A 40 8.58 9.81 1.33
N ARG A 41 7.52 10.06 2.10
CA ARG A 41 6.16 10.16 1.55
C ARG A 41 6.00 11.30 0.55
N ARG A 42 6.53 12.49 0.87
CA ARG A 42 6.46 13.64 -0.05
C ARG A 42 7.17 13.35 -1.37
N GLU A 43 8.35 12.74 -1.32
CA GLU A 43 9.09 12.37 -2.53
C GLU A 43 8.40 11.26 -3.32
N ALA A 44 7.86 10.26 -2.62
CA ALA A 44 7.13 9.15 -3.23
C ALA A 44 5.88 9.66 -3.97
N TRP A 45 5.14 10.60 -3.38
CA TRP A 45 3.98 11.22 -4.00
C TRP A 45 4.35 11.95 -5.30
N LEU A 46 5.40 12.78 -5.29
CA LEU A 46 5.83 13.48 -6.50
C LEU A 46 6.26 12.52 -7.61
N ARG A 47 7.06 11.51 -7.27
CA ARG A 47 7.59 10.53 -8.24
C ARG A 47 6.53 9.56 -8.74
N SER A 48 5.54 9.18 -7.93
CA SER A 48 4.50 8.24 -8.37
C SER A 48 3.63 8.83 -9.48
N HIS A 49 3.25 10.09 -9.33
CA HIS A 49 2.49 10.82 -10.34
C HIS A 49 3.28 11.01 -11.64
N GLU A 50 4.56 11.38 -11.55
CA GLU A 50 5.44 11.49 -12.72
C GLU A 50 5.63 10.13 -13.41
N PHE A 51 5.91 9.09 -12.64
CA PHE A 51 6.12 7.74 -13.15
C PHE A 51 4.89 7.23 -13.92
N VAL A 52 3.70 7.31 -13.31
CA VAL A 52 2.45 6.86 -13.93
C VAL A 52 2.13 7.67 -15.18
N TRP A 53 2.37 8.98 -15.17
CA TRP A 53 2.11 9.81 -16.34
C TRP A 53 3.01 9.42 -17.52
N TRP A 54 4.28 9.07 -17.25
CA TRP A 54 5.25 8.72 -18.30
C TRP A 54 5.20 7.25 -18.74
N HIS A 55 4.80 6.35 -17.86
CA HIS A 55 4.88 4.90 -18.06
C HIS A 55 3.52 4.23 -18.23
N ASP A 56 2.42 4.99 -18.31
CA ASP A 56 1.12 4.41 -18.61
C ASP A 56 1.13 3.80 -20.03
N PRO A 57 1.11 2.46 -20.15
CA PRO A 57 1.19 1.81 -21.45
C PRO A 57 -0.11 1.95 -22.24
N PHE A 58 -1.21 2.33 -21.58
CA PHE A 58 -2.53 2.44 -22.18
C PHE A 58 -3.13 3.82 -21.88
N GLY A 59 -2.97 4.75 -22.84
CA GLY A 59 -3.76 5.97 -22.85
C GLY A 59 -5.28 5.68 -22.82
N PRO A 60 -6.12 6.70 -22.57
CA PRO A 60 -7.57 6.53 -22.51
C PRO A 60 -8.10 5.87 -23.78
N LEU A 61 -8.85 4.78 -23.63
CA LEU A 61 -9.48 4.04 -24.71
C LEU A 61 -10.97 4.36 -24.76
N VAL A 62 -11.53 4.43 -25.97
CA VAL A 62 -12.98 4.53 -26.16
C VAL A 62 -13.52 3.13 -26.46
N MET A 63 -14.36 2.62 -25.57
CA MET A 63 -15.08 1.35 -25.75
C MET A 63 -16.58 1.60 -25.88
N GLN A 64 -17.32 0.63 -26.39
CA GLN A 64 -18.79 0.68 -26.37
C GLN A 64 -19.32 -0.16 -25.20
N ASP A 65 -20.28 0.39 -24.46
CA ASP A 65 -21.00 -0.37 -23.45
C ASP A 65 -22.03 -1.33 -24.10
N ARG A 66 -22.75 -2.09 -23.27
CA ARG A 66 -23.76 -3.05 -23.76
C ARG A 66 -24.94 -2.39 -24.48
N GLN A 67 -25.12 -1.08 -24.36
CA GLN A 67 -26.15 -0.30 -25.05
C GLN A 67 -25.59 0.44 -26.29
N GLY A 68 -24.32 0.22 -26.65
CA GLY A 68 -23.67 0.88 -27.79
C GLY A 68 -23.21 2.31 -27.51
N ARG A 69 -23.21 2.76 -26.26
CA ARG A 69 -22.75 4.12 -25.89
C ARG A 69 -21.22 4.14 -25.77
N PRO A 70 -20.54 5.17 -26.30
CA PRO A 70 -19.11 5.32 -26.11
C PRO A 70 -18.80 5.65 -24.64
N VAL A 71 -17.86 4.90 -24.06
CA VAL A 71 -17.33 5.09 -22.71
C VAL A 71 -15.81 5.18 -22.79
N VAL A 72 -15.25 6.18 -22.10
CA VAL A 72 -13.81 6.31 -21.95
C VAL A 72 -13.38 5.42 -20.79
N VAL A 73 -12.50 4.47 -21.06
CA VAL A 73 -11.94 3.57 -20.06
C VAL A 73 -10.42 3.69 -20.04
N ARG A 74 -9.83 3.49 -18.87
CA ARG A 74 -8.40 3.41 -18.69
C ARG A 74 -8.07 1.99 -18.23
N PRO A 75 -7.46 1.14 -19.08
CA PRO A 75 -7.11 -0.21 -18.69
C PRO A 75 -6.18 -0.19 -17.49
N TYR A 76 -6.40 -1.09 -16.53
CA TYR A 76 -5.46 -1.30 -15.46
C TYR A 76 -4.20 -2.01 -15.99
N ALA A 77 -3.04 -1.43 -15.74
CA ALA A 77 -1.74 -2.04 -16.00
C ALA A 77 -0.92 -2.12 -14.70
N PRO A 78 0.03 -3.07 -14.60
CA PRO A 78 1.02 -3.02 -13.55
C PRO A 78 1.69 -1.63 -13.56
N PHE A 79 1.74 -0.97 -12.41
CA PHE A 79 2.30 0.38 -12.25
C PHE A 79 1.51 1.53 -12.88
N SER A 80 0.24 1.33 -13.29
CA SER A 80 -0.61 2.43 -13.74
C SER A 80 -1.38 3.12 -12.61
N ASP A 81 -1.28 2.62 -11.38
CA ASP A 81 -1.92 3.18 -10.19
C ASP A 81 -0.90 3.97 -9.35
N PRO A 82 -1.05 5.31 -9.23
CA PRO A 82 -0.11 6.14 -8.50
C PRO A 82 -0.05 5.79 -7.01
N LEU A 83 -1.13 5.30 -6.40
CA LEU A 83 -1.14 4.94 -4.98
C LEU A 83 -0.28 3.70 -4.70
N LEU A 84 -0.33 2.71 -5.58
CA LEU A 84 0.49 1.51 -5.45
C LEU A 84 1.96 1.81 -5.71
N VAL A 85 2.25 2.69 -6.68
CA VAL A 85 3.61 3.14 -6.98
C VAL A 85 4.17 3.97 -5.82
N GLU A 86 3.37 4.89 -5.27
CA GLU A 86 3.74 5.71 -4.10
C GLU A 86 4.12 4.84 -2.90
N ALA A 87 3.26 3.88 -2.51
CA ALA A 87 3.53 3.02 -1.37
C ALA A 87 4.84 2.23 -1.53
N ARG A 88 5.13 1.76 -2.75
CA ARG A 88 6.38 1.05 -3.06
C ARG A 88 7.60 1.98 -2.98
N LEU A 89 7.50 3.20 -3.52
CA LEU A 89 8.58 4.19 -3.48
C LEU A 89 8.87 4.66 -2.04
N GLU A 90 7.82 4.87 -1.23
CA GLU A 90 7.95 5.19 0.19
C GLU A 90 8.67 4.07 0.93
N GLN A 91 8.25 2.82 0.72
CA GLN A 91 8.87 1.65 1.32
C GLN A 91 10.36 1.54 0.95
N PHE A 92 10.72 1.75 -0.31
CA PHE A 92 12.13 1.73 -0.74
C PHE A 92 12.93 2.86 -0.12
N CYS A 93 12.39 4.08 -0.05
CA CYS A 93 13.05 5.22 0.60
C CYS A 93 13.34 4.94 2.08
N MET A 94 12.36 4.38 2.80
CA MET A 94 12.54 4.00 4.20
C MET A 94 13.62 2.92 4.37
N GLN A 95 13.62 1.91 3.50
CA GLN A 95 14.64 0.85 3.53
C GLN A 95 16.04 1.38 3.22
N ASP A 96 16.18 2.30 2.27
CA ASP A 96 17.45 2.95 1.91
C ASP A 96 18.01 3.76 3.07
N LYS A 97 17.14 4.44 3.84
CA LYS A 97 17.50 5.12 5.09
C LYS A 97 17.86 4.18 6.26
N GLY A 98 17.80 2.87 6.04
CA GLY A 98 18.16 1.83 7.00
C GLY A 98 17.01 1.36 7.90
N TYR A 99 15.77 1.78 7.63
CA TYR A 99 14.61 1.29 8.38
C TYR A 99 14.20 -0.11 7.90
N ARG A 100 13.77 -0.93 8.86
CA ARG A 100 13.17 -2.25 8.60
C ARG A 100 11.74 -2.24 9.11
N LEU A 101 10.84 -2.77 8.30
CA LEU A 101 9.46 -3.00 8.72
C LEU A 101 9.42 -4.33 9.49
N VAL A 102 9.11 -4.28 10.79
CA VAL A 102 9.08 -5.46 11.66
C VAL A 102 7.72 -5.59 12.33
N PRO A 103 7.24 -6.82 12.56
CA PRO A 103 6.05 -7.02 13.37
C PRO A 103 6.34 -6.60 14.82
N VAL A 104 5.40 -5.92 15.45
CA VAL A 104 5.40 -5.72 16.90
C VAL A 104 4.33 -6.53 17.57
N GLU A 105 4.67 -7.02 18.76
CA GLU A 105 3.67 -7.58 19.64
C GLU A 105 2.70 -6.48 20.05
N PRO A 106 1.38 -6.73 19.90
CA PRO A 106 0.38 -5.81 20.43
C PRO A 106 0.56 -5.70 21.95
N GLU A 107 0.60 -4.47 22.47
CA GLU A 107 0.56 -4.25 23.91
C GLU A 107 -0.68 -4.96 24.50
N LYS A 108 -0.47 -5.73 25.57
CA LYS A 108 -1.51 -6.51 26.26
C LYS A 108 -2.49 -5.64 27.00
#